data_AF-A0A392W3G8-F1
#
_entry.id   AF-A0A392W3G8-F1
#
_cell.length_a   1.000
_cell.length_b   1.000
_cell.length_c   1.000
_cell.angle_alpha   90.00
_cell.angle_beta   90.00
_cell.angle_gamma   90.00
#
_symmetry.space_group_name_H-M   'P 1'
#
loop_
_entity.id
_entity.type
_entity.pdbx_description
1 polymer ?
#
loop_
_entity_poly.entity_id
_entity_poly.type
_entity_poly.pdbx_seq_one_letter_code
_entity_poly.pdbx_strand_id
1 'polypeptide(L)' 'MLREEANHWWKNARQRIGAGGIIITWEMFKREFWVKYFPADVRNRK' A
#
# COMPACT_ATOMS: atom_id res chain seq x y z
N MET A 1 16.39 5.59 -6.03
CA MET A 1 15.32 6.60 -5.85
C MET A 1 13.92 5.97 -5.74
N LEU A 2 13.34 5.32 -6.76
CA LEU A 2 11.99 4.70 -6.64
C LEU A 2 11.93 3.43 -5.77
N ARG A 3 12.95 2.56 -5.86
CA ARG A 3 13.02 1.33 -5.06
C ARG A 3 13.13 1.62 -3.56
N GLU A 4 13.96 2.61 -3.19
CA GLU A 4 14.13 3.03 -1.80
C GLU A 4 12.86 3.66 -1.24
N GLU A 5 12.19 4.51 -2.03
CA GLU A 5 10.90 5.10 -1.65
C GLU A 5 9.82 4.01 -1.46
N ALA A 6 9.73 3.05 -2.38
CA ALA A 6 8.81 1.92 -2.27
C ALA A 6 9.09 1.06 -1.02
N ASN A 7 10.36 0.82 -0.70
CA ASN A 7 10.76 0.08 0.49
C ASN A 7 10.39 0.85 1.78
N HIS A 8 10.66 2.16 1.83
CA HIS A 8 10.28 2.99 2.96
C HIS A 8 8.77 3.07 3.15
N TRP A 9 8.00 3.26 2.07
CA TRP A 9 6.54 3.21 2.13
C TRP A 9 6.06 1.85 2.64
N TRP A 10 6.55 0.75 2.07
CA TRP A 10 6.08 -0.58 2.42
C TRP A 10 6.37 -0.94 3.88
N LYS A 11 7.53 -0.53 4.42
CA LYS A 11 7.87 -0.73 5.84
C LYS A 11 6.83 -0.09 6.77
N ASN A 12 6.39 1.12 6.45
CA ASN A 12 5.36 1.83 7.22
C ASN A 12 3.96 1.23 7.02
N ALA A 13 3.58 0.91 5.78
CA ALA A 13 2.28 0.30 5.48
C ALA A 13 2.13 -1.06 6.17
N ARG A 14 3.17 -1.90 6.12
CA ARG A 14 3.21 -3.23 6.75
C ARG A 14 2.98 -3.17 8.26
N GLN A 15 3.53 -2.18 8.95
CA GLN A 15 3.31 -1.99 10.38
C GLN A 15 1.86 -1.61 10.69
N ARG A 16 1.24 -0.77 9.86
CA ARG A 16 -0.16 -0.33 10.05
C ARG A 16 -1.16 -1.46 9.82
N ILE A 17 -0.99 -2.24 8.75
CA ILE A 17 -1.94 -3.29 8.38
C ILE A 17 -1.65 -4.64 9.06
N GLY A 18 -0.44 -4.86 9.55
CA GLY A 18 -0.03 -6.06 10.29
C GLY A 18 0.03 -5.86 11.81
N ALA A 19 -0.51 -4.76 12.34
CA ALA A 19 -0.55 -4.51 13.77
C ALA A 19 -1.27 -5.66 14.52
N GLY A 20 -0.80 -6.00 15.72
CA GLY A 20 -1.42 -7.05 16.54
C GLY A 20 -1.22 -8.49 16.02
N GLY A 21 -0.25 -8.73 15.14
CA GLY A 21 0.04 -10.08 14.62
C GLY A 21 -0.89 -10.51 13.48
N ILE A 22 -1.63 -9.58 12.88
CA ILE A 22 -2.50 -9.85 11.73
C ILE A 22 -1.66 -10.32 10.54
N ILE A 23 -2.04 -11.46 9.95
CA ILE A 23 -1.46 -11.93 8.69
C ILE A 23 -1.93 -11.02 7.58
N ILE A 24 -0.97 -10.38 6.91
CA ILE A 24 -1.23 -9.49 5.79
C ILE A 24 -1.59 -10.33 4.58
N THR A 25 -2.87 -10.30 4.20
CA THR A 25 -3.33 -10.99 2.98
C THR A 25 -2.95 -10.19 1.74
N TRP A 26 -2.94 -10.88 0.59
CA TRP A 26 -2.70 -10.25 -0.70
C TRP A 26 -3.73 -9.14 -1.02
N GLU A 27 -4.96 -9.28 -0.56
CA GLU A 27 -6.01 -8.28 -0.76
C GLU A 27 -5.77 -6.99 0.04
N MET A 28 -5.28 -7.12 1.28
CA MET A 28 -4.90 -5.96 2.10
C MET A 28 -3.74 -5.21 1.49
N PHE A 29 -2.73 -5.92 0.98
CA PHE A 29 -1.63 -5.32 0.23
C PHE A 29 -2.13 -4.52 -0.98
N LYS A 30 -2.97 -5.15 -1.83
CA LYS A 30 -3.53 -4.49 -3.01
C LYS A 30 -4.27 -3.21 -2.61
N ARG A 31 -5.10 -3.24 -1.56
CA ARG A 31 -5.85 -2.04 -1.14
C ARG A 31 -4.93 -0.86 -0.78
N GLU A 32 -3.90 -1.10 0.04
CA GLU A 32 -2.94 -0.06 0.42
C GLU A 32 -2.12 0.44 -0.78
N PHE A 33 -1.70 -0.48 -1.65
CA PHE A 33 -0.94 -0.14 -2.85
C PHE A 33 -1.75 0.75 -3.80
N TRP A 34 -3.01 0.41 -4.03
CA TRP A 34 -3.91 1.20 -4.88
C TRP A 34 -4.14 2.60 -4.30
N VAL A 35 -4.38 2.72 -2.99
CA VAL A 35 -4.56 4.04 -2.35
C VAL A 35 -3.31 4.91 -2.50
N LYS A 36 -2.11 4.34 -2.37
CA LYS A 36 -0.85 5.09 -2.45
C LYS A 36 -0.48 5.52 -3.85
N TYR A 37 -0.63 4.63 -4.83
CA TYR A 37 -0.08 4.83 -6.18
C TYR A 37 -1.14 5.14 -7.24
N PHE A 38 -2.41 4.87 -6.96
CA PHE A 38 -3.53 5.08 -7.88
C PHE A 38 -4.68 5.83 -7.18
N PRO A 39 -4.50 7.13 -6.88
CA PRO A 39 -5.56 7.95 -6.30
C PRO A 39 -6.80 7.98 -7.19
N ALA A 40 -7.96 8.28 -6.58
CA ALA A 40 -9.27 8.19 -7.23
C ALA A 40 -9.36 8.96 -8.57
N ASP A 41 -8.60 10.04 -8.74
CA ASP A 41 -8.50 10.82 -9.98
C ASP A 41 -7.99 10.01 -11.18
N VAL A 42 -7.11 9.03 -10.96
CA VAL A 42 -6.62 8.11 -12.00
C VAL A 42 -7.66 7.03 -12.29
N ARG A 43 -8.47 6.68 -11.29
CA ARG A 43 -9.49 5.62 -11.37
C ARG A 43 -10.79 6.09 -12.04
N ASN A 44 -11.05 7.40 -12.03
CA ASN A 44 -12.25 8.03 -12.59
C ASN A 44 -12.06 8.66 -13.98
N ARG A 45 -10.89 8.51 -14.60
CA ARG A 45 -10.70 8.86 -16.02
C ARG A 45 -11.47 7.87 -16.90
N LYS A 46 -12.73 8.20 -17.19
CA LYS A 46 -13.48 7.72 -18.35
C LYS A 46 -13.04 8.46 -19.61
#